data_AF-A0A158AEJ4-F1
#
_entry.id   AF-A0A158AEJ4-F1
#
_cell.length_a   1.000
_cell.length_b   1.000
_cell.length_c   1.000
_cell.angle_alpha   90.00
_cell.angle_beta   90.00
_cell.angle_gamma   90.00
#
_symmetry.space_group_name_H-M   'P 1'
#
loop_
_entity.id
_entity.type
_entity.pdbx_description
1 polymer ?
#
loop_
_entity_poly.entity_id
_entity_poly.type
_entity_poly.pdbx_seq_one_letter_code
_entity_poly.pdbx_strand_id
1 'polypeptide(L)' 'MRYEDRIVEVLGEARGRRIMIRSIHADGTERRTAVKLNSLRPLEAQLF' A
#
# COMPACT_ATOMS: atom_id res chain seq x y z
N MET A 1 11.61 -6.53 2.69
CA MET A 1 11.17 -5.13 2.90
C MET A 1 9.67 -5.18 3.12
N ARG A 2 9.19 -4.85 4.32
CA ARG A 2 7.79 -4.99 4.70
C ARG A 2 7.04 -3.68 4.41
N TYR A 3 5.74 -3.75 4.17
CA TYR A 3 4.92 -2.58 3.82
C TYR A 3 4.79 -1.55 4.97
N GLU A 4 5.22 -1.92 6.17
CA GLU A 4 5.04 -1.17 7.42
C GLU A 4 5.74 0.21 7.41
N ASP A 5 6.71 0.42 6.52
CA ASP A 5 7.48 1.68 6.42
C ASP A 5 7.02 2.59 5.27
N ARG A 6 5.85 2.39 4.66
CA ARG A 6 5.43 3.11 3.45
C ARG A 6 4.00 3.62 3.51
N ILE A 7 3.84 4.88 3.11
CA ILE A 7 2.53 5.46 2.80
C ILE A 7 2.05 4.83 1.48
N VAL A 8 0.84 4.28 1.50
CA VAL A 8 0.20 3.65 0.34
C VAL A 8 -1.17 4.27 0.09
N GLU A 9 -1.47 4.54 -1.17
CA GLU A 9 -2.78 4.99 -1.61
C GLU A 9 -3.56 3.80 -2.17
N VAL A 10 -4.81 3.64 -1.75
CA VAL A 10 -5.73 2.63 -2.29
C VAL A 10 -6.37 3.14 -3.56
N LEU A 11 -6.15 2.45 -4.68
CA LEU A 11 -6.68 2.84 -5.99
C LEU A 11 -8.01 2.14 -6.33
N GLY A 12 -8.38 1.08 -5.61
CA GLY A 12 -9.62 0.35 -5.81
C GLY A 12 -9.46 -1.18 -5.80
N GLU A 13 -10.54 -1.89 -6.13
CA GLU A 13 -10.54 -3.34 -6.18
C GLU A 13 -9.72 -3.90 -7.35
N ALA A 14 -9.14 -5.06 -7.11
CA ALA A 14 -8.42 -5.85 -8.11
C ALA A 14 -8.96 -7.29 -8.12
N ARG A 15 -8.62 -8.04 -9.17
CA ARG A 15 -9.04 -9.44 -9.31
C ARG A 15 -8.57 -10.30 -8.11
N GLY A 16 -9.44 -11.23 -7.70
CA GLY A 16 -9.10 -12.23 -6.69
C GLY A 16 -9.13 -11.71 -5.25
N ARG A 17 -10.06 -10.80 -4.94
CA ARG A 17 -10.21 -10.19 -3.59
C ARG A 17 -8.94 -9.46 -3.14
N ARG A 18 -8.30 -8.78 -4.09
CA ARG A 18 -7.10 -7.98 -3.87
C ARG A 18 -7.47 -6.51 -4.01
N ILE A 19 -6.63 -5.65 -3.46
CA ILE A 19 -6.76 -4.20 -3.57
C ILE A 19 -5.55 -3.71 -4.37
N MET A 20 -5.78 -2.87 -5.37
CA MET A 20 -4.70 -2.13 -6.02
C MET A 20 -4.23 -1.01 -5.11
N ILE A 21 -2.93 -0.95 -4.89
CA ILE A 21 -2.30 0.16 -4.19
C ILE A 21 -1.24 0.83 -5.04
N ARG A 22 -1.02 2.12 -4.80
CA ARG A 22 0.18 2.85 -5.18
C ARG A 22 1.04 3.03 -3.94
N SER A 23 2.31 2.65 -4.01
CA SER A 23 3.27 2.79 -2.91
C SER A 23 4.49 3.58 -3.36
N ILE A 24 4.97 4.47 -2.50
CA ILE A 24 6.28 5.13 -2.64
C ILE A 24 7.33 4.33 -1.87
N HIS A 25 8.42 4.00 -2.53
CA HIS A 25 9.54 3.26 -1.93
C HIS A 25 10.58 4.23 -1.34
N ALA A 26 11.48 3.72 -0.51
CA ALA A 26 12.55 4.53 0.11
C ALA A 26 13.50 5.18 -0.93
N ASP A 27 13.58 4.60 -2.13
CA ASP A 27 14.31 5.14 -3.28
C ASP A 27 13.49 6.20 -4.07
N GLY A 28 12.31 6.58 -3.57
CA GLY A 28 11.38 7.51 -4.23
C GLY A 28 10.58 6.92 -5.38
N THR A 29 10.79 5.65 -5.72
CA THR A 29 10.12 5.02 -6.87
C THR A 29 8.66 4.69 -6.55
N GLU A 30 7.75 5.08 -7.44
CA GLU A 30 6.36 4.65 -7.38
C GLU A 30 6.19 3.22 -7.91
N ARG A 31 5.37 2.41 -7.22
CA ARG A 31 4.94 1.11 -7.75
C ARG A 31 3.44 0.92 -7.57
N ARG A 32 2.81 0.28 -8.55
CA ARG A 32 1.41 -0.15 -8.50
C ARG A 32 1.36 -1.65 -8.36
N THR A 33 0.73 -2.14 -7.29
CA THR A 33 0.70 -3.58 -6.98
C THR A 33 -0.65 -3.97 -6.41
N ALA A 34 -1.16 -5.14 -6.79
CA ALA A 34 -2.33 -5.75 -6.15
C ALA A 34 -1.88 -6.46 -4.86
N VAL A 35 -2.47 -6.16 -3.71
CA VAL A 35 -2.16 -6.79 -2.40
C VAL A 35 -3.40 -7.39 -1.75
N LYS A 36 -3.23 -8.24 -0.73
CA LYS A 36 -4.37 -8.72 0.07
C LYS A 36 -4.86 -7.61 0.99
N LEU A 37 -6.17 -7.43 1.16
CA LEU A 37 -6.71 -6.40 2.05
C LEU A 37 -6.15 -6.50 3.48
N ASN A 38 -6.06 -7.73 4.02
CA ASN A 38 -5.53 -7.97 5.37
C ASN A 38 -4.02 -7.71 5.54
N SER A 39 -3.30 -7.44 4.45
CA SER A 39 -1.89 -7.00 4.51
C SER A 39 -1.75 -5.49 4.66
N LEU A 40 -2.85 -4.74 4.51
CA LEU A 40 -2.90 -3.31 4.80
C LEU A 40 -3.27 -3.10 6.25
N ARG A 41 -2.49 -2.31 6.97
CA ARG A 41 -2.81 -1.84 8.32
C ARG A 41 -2.91 -0.32 8.29
N PRO A 42 -3.92 0.29 8.95
CA PRO A 42 -3.96 1.73 9.12
C PRO A 42 -2.66 2.21 9.79
N LEU A 43 -2.05 3.27 9.25
CA LEU A 43 -1.00 3.98 9.94
C LEU A 43 -1.66 4.87 10.99
N GLU A 44 -1.90 4.35 12.19
CA GLU A 44 -2.62 5.08 13.25
C GLU A 44 -1.81 6.26 13.83
N ALA A 45 -0.51 6.36 13.56
CA ALA A 45 0.41 7.25 14.27
C ALA A 45 1.24 8.21 13.39
N GLN A 46 1.09 8.24 12.07
CA GLN A 46 1.72 9.28 11.23
C GLN A 46 0.68 10.31 10.83
N LEU A 47 0.69 11.44 11.53
CA LEU A 47 0.17 12.69 11.00
C LEU A 47 1.17 13.15 9.93
N PHE A 48 0.64 13.46 8.75
CA PHE A 48 1.36 13.86 7.54
C PHE A 48 2.50 14.86 7.79
#